data_AF-A0A6I9YXM6-F1
#
_entry.id   AF-A0A6I9YXM6-F1
#
_cell.length_a   1.000
_cell.length_b   1.000
_cell.length_c   1.000
_cell.angle_alpha   90.00
_cell.angle_beta   90.00
_cell.angle_gamma   90.00
#
_symmetry.space_group_name_H-M   'P 1'
#
loop_
_entity.id
_entity.type
_entity.pdbx_description
1 polymer ?
#
loop_
_entity_poly.entity_id
_entity_poly.type
_entity_poly.pdbx_seq_one_letter_code
_entity_poly.pdbx_strand_id
1 'polypeptide(L)'
;MDPVGPGGGAGGKPNLQMVYQAVQALYHDPDPSGKERASLWLGELQRSVHAWEISDHLLQIHQDVESCYFAAQTMKMKIQTSFYELPTDSHVSLRDSLLSHIQNLKDMSPVIVTQLALAIADLALQMASWKGCVHTLVEKYNNDVTSLPFLLEILTVLPEEVHSRSLRIGANRRTEIIEDLAFYSSTVVSLLMTCVEKAGSDEKMLIKIFRCLGSWFNLGVLDSTFMANSKLLSLLFEVLVRVLGGPTPPTPSQASEGQLGHSSAEKEDAVAGVGTWGWEQSHGGRSGTISPFMSPHATEGIPEETDDFGEFRMRVSDLVKDLIFLVGSVECFAQLYATLKEGNPPWEVTEAVLFIMASIAKSVDQENNPTLVEVLDGVVRLPEAVHTAVRYTSIELVGEMSEVVDRNPHFLDPVLGYLMKGLCEKALASIAAKAIHNICSVCRDHMAQHFTGLLEIARSLDSFMFSPEAAVGLLKGTALVLARLPLEKISPCLSELCAVQVMALKKIPTDPSGGKNQANLSAVR
;
A
#
# COMPACT_ATOMS: atom_id res chain seq x y z
N MET A 1 10.80 16.05 43.45
CA MET A 1 9.46 16.17 44.04
C MET A 1 8.59 15.20 43.26
N ASP A 2 8.30 14.04 43.84
CA ASP A 2 7.45 13.02 43.21
C ASP A 2 6.05 13.57 42.93
N PRO A 3 5.57 13.62 41.68
CA PRO A 3 4.24 14.14 41.39
C PRO A 3 3.15 13.06 41.45
N VAL A 4 3.49 11.78 41.69
CA VAL A 4 2.53 10.67 41.68
C VAL A 4 2.76 9.80 42.92
N GLY A 5 2.34 10.31 44.09
CA GLY A 5 2.25 9.52 45.32
C GLY A 5 1.04 8.57 45.30
N PRO A 6 1.08 7.43 46.02
CA PRO A 6 0.03 6.39 46.00
C PRO A 6 -1.15 6.75 46.92
N GLY A 7 -1.72 7.96 46.74
CA GLY A 7 -2.69 8.54 47.69
C GLY A 7 -3.77 9.42 47.07
N GLY A 8 -4.08 9.27 45.78
CA GLY A 8 -5.08 10.06 45.05
C GLY A 8 -6.41 9.35 44.81
N GLY A 9 -6.83 8.44 45.67
CA GLY A 9 -8.16 7.83 45.60
C GLY A 9 -9.19 8.66 46.35
N ALA A 10 -9.82 9.65 45.69
CA ALA A 10 -11.11 10.24 46.12
C ALA A 10 -11.72 11.16 45.04
N GLY A 11 -12.53 10.63 44.12
CA GLY A 11 -13.73 11.25 43.54
C GLY A 11 -13.72 12.67 42.94
N GLY A 12 -12.58 13.33 42.74
CA GLY A 12 -12.48 14.69 42.21
C GLY A 12 -12.14 14.72 40.72
N LYS A 13 -12.69 15.70 39.99
CA LYS A 13 -12.34 15.96 38.58
C LYS A 13 -10.83 16.28 38.47
N PRO A 14 -10.06 15.57 37.63
CA PRO A 14 -8.64 15.83 37.44
C PRO A 14 -8.41 17.21 36.82
N ASN A 15 -7.37 17.92 37.28
CA ASN A 15 -6.99 19.23 36.74
C ASN A 15 -6.16 19.08 35.45
N LEU A 16 -6.32 20.00 34.50
CA LEU A 16 -5.57 20.05 33.23
C LEU A 16 -4.05 20.00 33.43
N GLN A 17 -3.53 20.71 34.44
CA GLN A 17 -2.09 20.71 34.74
C GLN A 17 -1.55 19.30 35.07
N MET A 18 -2.34 18.48 35.78
CA MET A 18 -1.95 17.10 36.10
C MET A 18 -1.94 16.24 34.84
N VAL A 19 -2.89 16.46 33.93
CA VAL A 19 -2.96 15.76 32.65
C VAL A 19 -1.74 16.11 31.79
N TYR A 20 -1.39 17.38 31.67
CA TYR A 20 -0.17 17.80 30.96
C TYR A 20 1.09 17.17 31.54
N GLN A 21 1.23 17.15 32.86
CA GLN A 21 2.38 16.51 33.53
C GLN A 21 2.44 15.01 33.24
N ALA A 22 1.30 14.31 33.28
CA ALA A 22 1.24 12.89 32.98
C ALA A 22 1.54 12.60 31.49
N VAL A 23 1.02 13.41 30.57
CA VAL A 23 1.34 13.29 29.13
C VAL A 23 2.84 13.52 28.90
N GLN A 24 3.41 14.58 29.48
CA GLN A 24 4.84 14.86 29.37
C GLN A 24 5.70 13.73 29.94
N ALA A 25 5.32 13.17 31.09
CA ALA A 25 6.00 12.00 31.67
C ALA A 25 5.90 10.77 30.76
N LEU A 26 4.75 10.51 30.14
CA LEU A 26 4.54 9.37 29.24
C LEU A 26 5.56 9.37 28.07
N TYR A 27 5.83 10.53 27.48
CA TYR A 27 6.75 10.63 26.33
C TYR A 27 8.21 10.84 26.74
N HIS A 28 8.47 11.68 27.74
CA HIS A 28 9.82 12.20 28.00
C HIS A 28 10.47 11.71 29.29
N ASP A 29 9.78 10.95 30.15
CA ASP A 29 10.40 10.43 31.37
C ASP A 29 11.53 9.42 31.02
N PRO A 30 12.77 9.65 31.47
CA PRO A 30 13.87 8.73 31.23
C PRO A 30 13.72 7.41 32.01
N ASP A 31 12.93 7.39 33.08
CA ASP A 31 12.63 6.18 33.85
C ASP A 31 11.46 5.40 33.21
N PRO A 32 11.67 4.14 32.76
CA PRO A 32 10.59 3.31 32.24
C PRO A 32 9.44 3.11 33.23
N SER A 33 9.73 3.04 34.53
CA SER A 33 8.69 2.90 35.55
C SER A 33 7.87 4.18 35.71
N GLY A 34 8.45 5.36 35.45
CA GLY A 34 7.73 6.64 35.39
C GLY A 34 6.73 6.70 34.24
N LYS A 35 7.17 6.27 33.05
CA LYS A 35 6.29 6.13 31.87
C LYS A 35 5.12 5.19 32.11
N GLU A 36 5.38 4.04 32.75
CA GLU A 36 4.34 3.06 33.07
C GLU A 36 3.30 3.63 34.05
N ARG A 37 3.74 4.32 35.11
CA ARG A 37 2.82 5.00 36.05
C ARG A 37 1.96 6.05 35.36
N ALA A 38 2.56 6.87 34.50
CA ALA A 38 1.84 7.87 33.72
C ALA A 38 0.82 7.23 32.76
N SER A 39 1.21 6.15 32.08
CA SER A 39 0.34 5.39 31.18
C SER A 39 -0.88 4.80 31.91
N LEU A 40 -0.66 4.19 33.07
CA LEU A 40 -1.73 3.63 33.90
C LEU A 40 -2.74 4.70 34.31
N TRP A 41 -2.25 5.84 34.83
CA TRP A 41 -3.10 6.95 35.26
C TRP A 41 -3.88 7.58 34.10
N LEU A 42 -3.22 7.80 32.94
CA LEU A 42 -3.89 8.29 31.74
C LEU A 42 -4.93 7.29 31.22
N GLY A 43 -4.66 5.99 31.32
CA GLY A 43 -5.63 4.95 30.98
C GLY A 43 -6.85 4.93 31.92
N GLU A 44 -6.67 5.22 33.21
CA GLU A 44 -7.79 5.42 34.14
C GLU A 44 -8.60 6.67 33.78
N LEU A 45 -7.92 7.77 33.45
CA LEU A 45 -8.56 8.99 32.96
C LEU A 45 -9.41 8.70 31.72
N GLN A 46 -8.87 8.00 30.72
CA GLN A 46 -9.58 7.64 29.48
C GLN A 46 -10.85 6.82 29.72
N ARG A 47 -10.90 6.00 30.77
CA ARG A 47 -12.10 5.22 31.13
C ARG A 47 -13.12 6.02 31.93
N SER A 48 -12.72 7.16 32.50
CA SER A 48 -13.59 8.00 33.34
C SER A 48 -14.56 8.86 32.52
N VAL A 49 -15.59 9.40 33.17
CA VAL A 49 -16.51 10.40 32.59
C VAL A 49 -15.83 11.75 32.34
N HIS A 50 -14.73 12.04 33.05
CA HIS A 50 -13.99 13.30 32.92
C HIS A 50 -13.23 13.41 31.60
N ALA A 51 -12.96 12.28 30.94
CA ALA A 51 -12.24 12.21 29.67
C ALA A 51 -12.86 13.10 28.58
N TRP A 52 -14.19 13.18 28.51
CA TRP A 52 -14.89 14.00 27.52
C TRP A 52 -14.49 15.47 27.62
N GLU A 53 -14.67 16.04 28.80
CA GLU A 53 -14.42 17.45 29.03
C GLU A 53 -12.92 17.78 28.97
N ILE A 54 -12.08 16.95 29.57
CA ILE A 54 -10.62 17.15 29.55
C ILE A 54 -10.07 17.11 28.13
N SER A 55 -10.50 16.13 27.32
CA SER A 55 -10.03 16.02 25.94
C SER A 55 -10.49 17.22 25.11
N ASP A 56 -11.71 17.71 25.33
CA ASP A 56 -12.23 18.89 24.64
C ASP A 56 -11.38 20.14 24.99
N HIS A 57 -11.06 20.35 26.27
CA HIS A 57 -10.20 21.46 26.69
C HIS A 57 -8.77 21.36 26.13
N LEU A 58 -8.15 20.17 26.13
CA LEU A 58 -6.82 19.97 25.54
C LEU A 58 -6.83 20.30 24.05
N LEU A 59 -7.88 19.87 23.34
CA LEU A 59 -8.10 20.17 21.93
C LEU A 59 -8.53 21.61 21.66
N GLN A 60 -8.86 22.43 22.65
CA GLN A 60 -9.10 23.88 22.47
C GLN A 60 -7.83 24.69 22.71
N ILE A 61 -6.97 24.26 23.65
CA ILE A 61 -5.76 24.98 24.05
C ILE A 61 -4.65 24.84 23.00
N HIS A 62 -4.57 23.70 22.31
CA HIS A 62 -3.56 23.42 21.28
C HIS A 62 -2.10 23.58 21.77
N GLN A 63 -1.80 23.16 23.00
CA GLN A 63 -0.50 23.45 23.63
C GLN A 63 0.68 22.81 22.88
N ASP A 64 0.59 21.50 22.62
CA ASP A 64 1.65 20.70 22.01
C ASP A 64 1.06 19.47 21.30
N VAL A 65 1.87 18.83 20.46
CA VAL A 65 1.44 17.70 19.62
C VAL A 65 1.03 16.51 20.48
N GLU A 66 1.78 16.22 21.55
CA GLU A 66 1.56 15.08 22.43
C GLU A 66 0.22 15.16 23.17
N SER A 67 -0.12 16.33 23.73
CA SER A 67 -1.39 16.53 24.44
C SER A 67 -2.59 16.52 23.49
N CYS A 68 -2.47 17.15 22.32
CA CYS A 68 -3.53 17.12 21.32
C CYS A 68 -3.73 15.71 20.74
N TYR A 69 -2.67 14.95 20.52
CA TYR A 69 -2.76 13.54 20.11
C TYR A 69 -3.46 12.68 21.17
N PHE A 70 -3.02 12.78 22.43
CA PHE A 70 -3.66 12.08 23.55
C PHE A 70 -5.16 12.40 23.63
N ALA A 71 -5.53 13.67 23.51
CA ALA A 71 -6.92 14.11 23.57
C ALA A 71 -7.74 13.64 22.36
N ALA A 72 -7.21 13.71 21.14
CA ALA A 72 -7.89 13.23 19.93
C ALA A 72 -8.11 11.70 19.98
N GLN A 73 -7.09 10.94 20.40
CA GLN A 73 -7.19 9.50 20.60
C GLN A 73 -8.22 9.15 21.68
N THR A 74 -8.23 9.92 22.78
CA THR A 74 -9.19 9.73 23.87
C THR A 74 -10.62 10.00 23.40
N MET A 75 -10.85 11.07 22.63
CA MET A 75 -12.15 11.35 22.02
C MET A 75 -12.64 10.20 21.15
N LYS A 76 -11.79 9.70 20.24
CA LYS A 76 -12.10 8.53 19.41
C LYS A 76 -12.51 7.35 20.28
N MET A 77 -11.66 6.96 21.25
CA MET A 77 -11.93 5.82 22.13
C MET A 77 -13.25 5.96 22.87
N LYS A 78 -13.51 7.14 23.47
CA LYS A 78 -14.75 7.42 24.21
C LYS A 78 -15.99 7.30 23.33
N ILE A 79 -15.91 7.76 22.07
CA ILE A 79 -17.00 7.61 21.10
C ILE A 79 -17.19 6.14 20.74
N GLN A 80 -16.13 5.36 20.53
CA GLN A 80 -16.26 3.94 20.18
C GLN A 80 -16.79 3.08 21.34
N THR A 81 -16.35 3.33 22.58
CA THR A 81 -16.60 2.42 23.71
C THR A 81 -17.68 2.90 24.67
N SER A 82 -17.90 4.21 24.74
CA SER A 82 -18.60 4.87 25.84
C SER A 82 -19.60 5.93 25.35
N PHE A 83 -20.05 5.85 24.10
CA PHE A 83 -21.00 6.82 23.53
C PHE A 83 -22.32 6.91 24.32
N TYR A 84 -22.73 5.80 24.95
CA TYR A 84 -23.93 5.72 25.80
C TYR A 84 -23.87 6.64 27.03
N GLU A 85 -22.70 7.16 27.41
CA GLU A 85 -22.56 8.12 28.51
C GLU A 85 -23.10 9.52 28.15
N LEU A 86 -23.22 9.82 26.86
CA LEU A 86 -23.66 11.13 26.39
C LEU A 86 -25.19 11.18 26.23
N PRO A 87 -25.84 12.25 26.72
CA PRO A 87 -27.24 12.48 26.41
C PRO A 87 -27.40 12.83 24.93
N THR A 88 -28.51 12.40 24.32
CA THR A 88 -28.80 12.62 22.89
C THR A 88 -28.75 14.08 22.46
N ASP A 89 -29.12 15.00 23.36
CA ASP A 89 -29.12 16.44 23.11
C ASP A 89 -27.71 17.03 22.97
N SER A 90 -26.68 16.34 23.48
CA SER A 90 -25.28 16.74 23.38
C SER A 90 -24.58 16.26 22.10
N HIS A 91 -25.19 15.33 21.34
CA HIS A 91 -24.56 14.73 20.17
C HIS A 91 -24.23 15.77 19.09
N VAL A 92 -25.14 16.73 18.87
CA VAL A 92 -24.93 17.81 17.89
C VAL A 92 -23.76 18.71 18.31
N SER A 93 -23.71 19.08 19.59
CA SER A 93 -22.61 19.90 20.13
C SER A 93 -21.27 19.19 20.07
N LEU A 94 -21.23 17.89 20.35
CA LEU A 94 -20.00 17.09 20.21
C LEU A 94 -19.52 17.05 18.75
N ARG A 95 -20.43 16.78 17.80
CA ARG A 95 -20.12 16.82 16.37
C ARG A 95 -19.49 18.15 15.97
N ASP A 96 -20.14 19.24 16.35
CA ASP A 96 -19.70 20.58 15.96
C ASP A 96 -18.35 20.93 16.60
N SER A 97 -18.08 20.46 17.82
CA SER A 97 -16.79 20.60 18.50
C SER A 97 -15.69 19.81 17.79
N LEU A 98 -15.91 18.53 17.44
CA LEU A 98 -14.94 17.73 16.69
C LEU A 98 -14.62 18.32 15.32
N LEU A 99 -15.64 18.84 14.62
CA LEU A 99 -15.47 19.52 13.34
C LEU A 99 -14.70 20.84 13.48
N SER A 100 -14.84 21.55 14.60
CA SER A 100 -14.02 22.73 14.90
C SER A 100 -12.58 22.34 15.22
N HIS A 101 -12.38 21.31 16.04
CA HIS A 101 -11.06 20.81 16.42
C HIS A 101 -10.24 20.38 15.20
N ILE A 102 -10.81 19.56 14.31
CA ILE A 102 -10.07 19.09 13.13
C ILE A 102 -9.72 20.25 12.18
N GLN A 103 -10.58 21.26 12.08
CA GLN A 103 -10.32 22.45 11.26
C GLN A 103 -9.19 23.31 11.83
N ASN A 104 -9.13 23.45 13.17
CA ASN A 104 -8.09 24.25 13.83
C ASN A 104 -6.74 23.52 13.92
N LEU A 105 -6.76 22.18 13.97
CA LEU A 105 -5.57 21.33 14.15
C LEU A 105 -5.06 20.69 12.85
N LYS A 106 -5.68 20.99 11.69
CA LYS A 106 -5.37 20.37 10.40
C LYS A 106 -3.89 20.43 9.99
N ASP A 107 -3.20 21.50 10.40
CA ASP A 107 -1.80 21.74 10.05
C ASP A 107 -0.81 21.35 11.17
N MET A 108 -1.30 20.88 12.33
CA MET A 108 -0.45 20.57 13.48
C MET A 108 0.29 19.24 13.33
N SER A 109 -0.43 18.16 13.02
CA SER A 109 0.15 16.84 12.79
C SER A 109 -0.85 15.93 12.08
N PRO A 110 -0.46 15.24 10.98
CA PRO A 110 -1.33 14.29 10.28
C PRO A 110 -1.91 13.22 11.20
N VAL A 111 -1.14 12.77 12.20
CA VAL A 111 -1.56 11.71 13.12
C VAL A 111 -2.73 12.17 14.00
N ILE A 112 -2.76 13.44 14.40
CA ILE A 112 -3.88 14.03 15.16
C ILE A 112 -5.12 14.11 14.26
N VAL A 113 -4.94 14.56 13.01
CA VAL A 113 -6.03 14.66 12.02
C VAL A 113 -6.68 13.30 11.79
N THR A 114 -5.90 12.23 11.63
CA THR A 114 -6.45 10.88 11.48
C THR A 114 -7.24 10.43 12.72
N GLN A 115 -6.78 10.72 13.96
CA GLN A 115 -7.55 10.39 15.17
C GLN A 115 -8.89 11.16 15.24
N LEU A 116 -8.90 12.44 14.89
CA LEU A 116 -10.11 13.24 14.85
C LEU A 116 -11.05 12.79 13.71
N ALA A 117 -10.51 12.43 12.55
CA ALA A 117 -11.29 11.90 11.43
C ALA A 117 -11.99 10.58 11.81
N LEU A 118 -11.28 9.67 12.50
CA LEU A 118 -11.85 8.44 13.04
C LEU A 118 -12.94 8.74 14.08
N ALA A 119 -12.69 9.65 15.02
CA ALA A 119 -13.69 10.08 16.01
C ALA A 119 -14.97 10.63 15.36
N ILE A 120 -14.83 11.42 14.28
CA ILE A 120 -15.96 11.96 13.50
C ILE A 120 -16.70 10.84 12.77
N ALA A 121 -15.99 9.90 12.15
CA ALA A 121 -16.58 8.74 11.49
C ALA A 121 -17.36 7.85 12.48
N ASP A 122 -16.74 7.48 13.60
CA ASP A 122 -17.37 6.68 14.66
C ASP A 122 -18.63 7.35 15.21
N LEU A 123 -18.61 8.68 15.36
CA LEU A 123 -19.77 9.46 15.79
C LEU A 123 -20.87 9.44 14.73
N ALA A 124 -20.53 9.68 13.45
CA ALA A 124 -21.50 9.69 12.36
C ALA A 124 -22.21 8.34 12.21
N LEU A 125 -21.47 7.23 12.35
CA LEU A 125 -22.02 5.88 12.25
C LEU A 125 -22.99 5.55 13.41
N GLN A 126 -22.72 6.06 14.61
CA GLN A 126 -23.59 5.86 15.79
C GLN A 126 -24.75 6.88 15.89
N MET A 127 -24.58 8.09 15.35
CA MET A 127 -25.57 9.17 15.42
C MET A 127 -26.60 9.05 14.28
N ALA A 128 -27.61 8.21 14.48
CA ALA A 128 -28.66 7.96 13.48
C ALA A 128 -29.45 9.21 13.03
N SER A 129 -29.42 10.30 13.81
CA SER A 129 -30.00 11.59 13.45
C SER A 129 -29.19 12.35 12.41
N TRP A 130 -27.90 12.06 12.23
CA TRP A 130 -27.03 12.71 11.24
C TRP A 130 -27.07 11.98 9.89
N LYS A 131 -28.24 11.99 9.25
CA LYS A 131 -28.43 11.43 7.91
C LYS A 131 -27.67 12.25 6.86
N GLY A 132 -27.14 11.59 5.83
CA GLY A 132 -26.40 12.25 4.77
C GLY A 132 -25.16 13.00 5.26
N CYS A 133 -24.47 12.45 6.26
CA CYS A 133 -23.28 13.06 6.84
C CYS A 133 -22.24 13.41 5.77
N VAL A 134 -22.05 12.51 4.79
CA VAL A 134 -21.18 12.72 3.62
C VAL A 134 -21.55 14.00 2.88
N HIS A 135 -22.82 14.19 2.49
CA HIS A 135 -23.27 15.40 1.81
C HIS A 135 -22.98 16.65 2.64
N THR A 136 -23.33 16.64 3.94
CA THR A 136 -23.12 17.81 4.80
C THR A 136 -21.65 18.17 4.99
N LEU A 137 -20.76 17.19 5.06
CA LEU A 137 -19.31 17.40 5.16
C LEU A 137 -18.75 17.96 3.85
N VAL A 138 -19.13 17.35 2.72
CA VAL A 138 -18.67 17.79 1.40
C VAL A 138 -19.14 19.21 1.12
N GLU A 139 -20.42 19.53 1.31
CA GLU A 139 -20.98 20.86 1.09
C GLU A 139 -20.26 21.93 1.94
N LYS A 140 -19.91 21.60 3.19
CA LYS A 140 -19.26 22.53 4.11
C LYS A 140 -17.79 22.81 3.75
N TYR A 141 -17.05 21.79 3.30
CA TYR A 141 -15.58 21.88 3.19
C TYR A 141 -15.03 21.84 1.76
N ASN A 142 -15.80 21.48 0.71
CA ASN A 142 -15.28 21.31 -0.65
C ASN A 142 -14.70 22.59 -1.30
N ASN A 143 -15.13 23.76 -0.82
CA ASN A 143 -14.77 25.05 -1.40
C ASN A 143 -13.41 25.55 -0.89
N ASP A 144 -13.00 25.12 0.31
CA ASP A 144 -11.71 25.49 0.90
C ASP A 144 -10.66 24.42 0.59
N VAL A 145 -9.70 24.77 -0.27
CA VAL A 145 -8.59 23.88 -0.69
C VAL A 145 -7.80 23.38 0.52
N THR A 146 -7.64 24.20 1.57
CA THR A 146 -6.91 23.81 2.78
C THR A 146 -7.70 22.85 3.66
N SER A 147 -9.00 22.69 3.43
CA SER A 147 -9.85 21.74 4.15
C SER A 147 -9.95 20.37 3.46
N LEU A 148 -9.62 20.30 2.17
CA LEU A 148 -9.67 19.05 1.41
C LEU A 148 -8.84 17.91 2.02
N PRO A 149 -7.61 18.12 2.56
CA PRO A 149 -6.81 17.03 3.09
C PRO A 149 -7.42 16.28 4.27
N PHE A 150 -8.12 16.99 5.18
CA PHE A 150 -8.80 16.35 6.31
C PHE A 150 -10.21 15.89 5.93
N LEU A 151 -10.88 16.56 4.98
CA LEU A 151 -12.15 16.09 4.43
C LEU A 151 -11.99 14.71 3.78
N LEU A 152 -10.96 14.55 2.94
CA LEU A 152 -10.63 13.26 2.33
C LEU A 152 -10.24 12.22 3.38
N GLU A 153 -9.57 12.62 4.46
CA GLU A 153 -9.26 11.72 5.57
C GLU A 153 -10.54 11.17 6.22
N ILE A 154 -11.52 12.04 6.54
CA ILE A 154 -12.82 11.63 7.09
C ILE A 154 -13.54 10.69 6.12
N LEU A 155 -13.58 11.04 4.83
CA LEU A 155 -14.25 10.22 3.81
C LEU A 155 -13.51 8.91 3.53
N THR A 156 -12.22 8.80 3.83
CA THR A 156 -11.44 7.55 3.70
C THR A 156 -11.74 6.61 4.87
N VAL A 157 -11.70 7.11 6.11
CA VAL A 157 -11.88 6.24 7.29
C VAL A 157 -13.34 5.89 7.58
N LEU A 158 -14.29 6.68 7.06
CA LEU A 158 -15.72 6.46 7.29
C LEU A 158 -16.21 5.10 6.75
N PRO A 159 -15.95 4.71 5.48
CA PRO A 159 -16.25 3.36 5.00
C PRO A 159 -15.50 2.25 5.75
N GLU A 160 -14.25 2.50 6.16
CA GLU A 160 -13.42 1.52 6.88
C GLU A 160 -14.02 1.17 8.26
N GLU A 161 -14.55 2.17 8.98
CA GLU A 161 -15.14 1.95 10.30
C GLU A 161 -16.53 1.27 10.26
N VAL A 162 -17.21 1.19 9.11
CA VAL A 162 -18.47 0.42 8.95
C VAL A 162 -18.31 -1.05 9.36
N HIS A 163 -17.13 -1.60 9.08
CA HIS A 163 -16.76 -3.00 9.37
C HIS A 163 -15.83 -3.14 10.58
N SER A 164 -15.61 -2.06 11.34
CA SER A 164 -14.77 -2.07 12.52
C SER A 164 -15.30 -3.04 13.57
N ARG A 165 -14.42 -3.91 14.09
CA ARG A 165 -14.76 -4.83 15.18
C ARG A 165 -14.89 -4.11 16.52
N SER A 166 -14.26 -2.94 16.64
CA SER A 166 -14.31 -2.10 17.84
C SER A 166 -15.63 -1.36 17.93
N LEU A 167 -16.20 -0.96 16.79
CA LEU A 167 -17.48 -0.27 16.70
C LEU A 167 -18.62 -1.28 16.59
N ARG A 168 -19.33 -1.53 17.70
CA ARG A 168 -20.37 -2.56 17.79
C ARG A 168 -21.71 -2.11 17.17
N ILE A 169 -21.71 -1.88 15.87
CA ILE A 169 -22.93 -1.55 15.10
C ILE A 169 -23.71 -2.84 14.80
N GLY A 170 -25.01 -2.84 15.10
CA GLY A 170 -25.90 -3.96 14.77
C GLY A 170 -26.07 -4.12 13.25
N ALA A 171 -26.30 -5.35 12.79
CA ALA A 171 -26.36 -5.69 11.36
C ALA A 171 -27.35 -4.82 10.57
N ASN A 172 -28.57 -4.62 11.09
CA ASN A 172 -29.59 -3.79 10.43
C ASN A 172 -29.11 -2.35 10.23
N ARG A 173 -28.52 -1.76 11.28
CA ARG A 173 -27.97 -0.40 11.21
C ARG A 173 -26.80 -0.31 10.24
N ARG A 174 -25.96 -1.35 10.17
CA ARG A 174 -24.86 -1.42 9.20
C ARG A 174 -25.40 -1.40 7.77
N THR A 175 -26.43 -2.18 7.46
CA THR A 175 -27.07 -2.17 6.13
C THR A 175 -27.61 -0.79 5.77
N GLU A 176 -28.34 -0.14 6.69
CA GLU A 176 -28.83 1.23 6.49
C GLU A 176 -27.69 2.22 6.19
N ILE A 177 -26.57 2.10 6.88
CA ILE A 177 -25.38 2.95 6.66
C ILE A 177 -24.80 2.68 5.27
N ILE A 178 -24.64 1.42 4.86
CA ILE A 178 -24.09 1.06 3.55
C ILE A 178 -24.98 1.60 2.43
N GLU A 179 -26.30 1.51 2.58
CA GLU A 179 -27.26 2.08 1.62
C GLU A 179 -27.18 3.62 1.56
N ASP A 180 -27.08 4.31 2.70
CA ASP A 180 -26.91 5.77 2.76
C ASP A 180 -25.58 6.20 2.12
N LEU A 181 -24.49 5.50 2.40
CA LEU A 181 -23.18 5.75 1.78
C LEU A 181 -23.24 5.49 0.26
N ALA A 182 -23.86 4.40 -0.19
CA ALA A 182 -24.06 4.11 -1.60
C ALA A 182 -24.84 5.23 -2.31
N PHE A 183 -25.86 5.79 -1.68
CA PHE A 183 -26.61 6.93 -2.22
C PHE A 183 -25.73 8.16 -2.44
N TYR A 184 -24.78 8.44 -1.54
CA TYR A 184 -23.87 9.58 -1.63
C TYR A 184 -22.52 9.28 -2.32
N SER A 185 -22.29 8.06 -2.80
CA SER A 185 -21.06 7.66 -3.50
C SER A 185 -20.72 8.57 -4.68
N SER A 186 -21.73 8.96 -5.48
CA SER A 186 -21.59 9.87 -6.61
C SER A 186 -21.05 11.25 -6.21
N THR A 187 -21.44 11.75 -5.03
CA THR A 187 -20.97 13.03 -4.47
C THR A 187 -19.49 12.94 -4.10
N VAL A 188 -19.07 11.81 -3.52
CA VAL A 188 -17.66 11.56 -3.20
C VAL A 188 -16.82 11.45 -4.46
N VAL A 189 -17.27 10.71 -5.47
CA VAL A 189 -16.53 10.60 -6.74
C VAL A 189 -16.41 11.96 -7.43
N SER A 190 -17.47 12.77 -7.42
CA SER A 190 -17.42 14.15 -7.94
C SER A 190 -16.44 15.05 -7.17
N LEU A 191 -16.39 14.91 -5.83
CA LEU A 191 -15.38 15.60 -5.01
C LEU A 191 -13.97 15.15 -5.38
N LEU A 192 -13.72 13.85 -5.52
CA LEU A 192 -12.41 13.31 -5.89
C LEU A 192 -11.95 13.85 -7.25
N MET A 193 -12.85 13.90 -8.24
CA MET A 193 -12.60 14.54 -9.53
C MET A 193 -12.26 16.04 -9.38
N THR A 194 -13.00 16.76 -8.55
CA THR A 194 -12.72 18.18 -8.26
C THR A 194 -11.35 18.36 -7.59
N CYS A 195 -10.97 17.44 -6.70
CA CYS A 195 -9.67 17.44 -6.03
C CYS A 195 -8.52 17.23 -7.03
N VAL A 196 -8.69 16.33 -8.00
CA VAL A 196 -7.75 16.16 -9.13
C VAL A 196 -7.63 17.45 -9.94
N GLU A 197 -8.74 18.10 -10.28
CA GLU A 197 -8.70 19.33 -11.06
C GLU A 197 -8.01 20.49 -10.32
N LYS A 198 -8.22 20.60 -8.99
CA LYS A 198 -7.66 21.67 -8.16
C LYS A 198 -6.19 21.44 -7.78
N ALA A 199 -5.76 20.20 -7.61
CA ALA A 199 -4.47 19.86 -6.99
C ALA A 199 -3.82 18.58 -7.57
N GLY A 200 -4.17 18.17 -8.79
CA GLY A 200 -3.72 16.91 -9.40
C GLY A 200 -2.23 16.82 -9.73
N SER A 201 -1.45 17.88 -9.52
CA SER A 201 0.01 17.86 -9.57
C SER A 201 0.67 17.60 -8.21
N ASP A 202 -0.07 17.68 -7.10
CA ASP A 202 0.43 17.39 -5.76
C ASP A 202 0.28 15.89 -5.46
N GLU A 203 1.41 15.18 -5.42
CA GLU A 203 1.48 13.75 -5.13
C GLU A 203 0.82 13.40 -3.78
N LYS A 204 0.99 14.23 -2.74
CA LYS A 204 0.39 13.97 -1.42
C LYS A 204 -1.13 14.02 -1.49
N MET A 205 -1.66 14.89 -2.34
CA MET A 205 -3.08 15.00 -2.58
C MET A 205 -3.61 13.82 -3.42
N LEU A 206 -2.89 13.40 -4.45
CA LEU A 206 -3.22 12.20 -5.24
C LEU A 206 -3.26 10.94 -4.37
N ILE A 207 -2.32 10.78 -3.44
CA ILE A 207 -2.33 9.66 -2.48
C ILE A 207 -3.63 9.66 -1.66
N LYS A 208 -4.06 10.82 -1.17
CA LYS A 208 -5.33 10.92 -0.41
C LYS A 208 -6.55 10.62 -1.28
N ILE A 209 -6.55 11.08 -2.53
CA ILE A 209 -7.62 10.81 -3.50
C ILE A 209 -7.74 9.31 -3.76
N PHE A 210 -6.63 8.62 -4.04
CA PHE A 210 -6.66 7.20 -4.36
C PHE A 210 -6.92 6.32 -3.14
N ARG A 211 -6.45 6.69 -1.94
CA ARG A 211 -6.83 6.01 -0.69
C ARG A 211 -8.32 6.13 -0.42
N CYS A 212 -8.88 7.33 -0.55
CA CYS A 212 -10.31 7.55 -0.42
C CYS A 212 -11.07 6.71 -1.46
N LEU A 213 -10.65 6.74 -2.72
CA LEU A 213 -11.27 5.94 -3.77
C LEU A 213 -11.26 4.43 -3.45
N GLY A 214 -10.10 3.90 -3.04
CA GLY A 214 -9.93 2.50 -2.66
C GLY A 214 -10.79 2.08 -1.47
N SER A 215 -10.89 2.92 -0.43
CA SER A 215 -11.75 2.66 0.73
C SER A 215 -13.23 2.52 0.34
N TRP A 216 -13.72 3.38 -0.56
CA TRP A 216 -15.10 3.31 -1.07
C TRP A 216 -15.34 2.10 -1.99
N PHE A 217 -14.32 1.67 -2.74
CA PHE A 217 -14.37 0.41 -3.48
C PHE A 217 -14.46 -0.80 -2.56
N ASN A 218 -13.66 -0.84 -1.49
CA ASN A 218 -13.66 -1.94 -0.52
C ASN A 218 -15.00 -2.08 0.22
N LEU A 219 -15.74 -0.98 0.39
CA LEU A 219 -17.11 -1.02 0.91
C LEU A 219 -18.11 -1.62 -0.09
N GLY A 220 -17.78 -1.64 -1.39
CA GLY A 220 -18.61 -2.22 -2.44
C GLY A 220 -19.79 -1.34 -2.88
N VAL A 221 -19.68 -0.02 -2.70
CA VAL A 221 -20.79 0.93 -2.92
C VAL A 221 -20.66 1.80 -4.18
N LEU A 222 -19.54 1.69 -4.90
CA LEU A 222 -19.32 2.44 -6.14
C LEU A 222 -19.97 1.74 -7.34
N ASP A 223 -20.61 2.52 -8.22
CA ASP A 223 -21.18 2.00 -9.46
C ASP A 223 -20.09 1.59 -10.45
N SER A 224 -20.03 0.29 -10.78
CA SER A 224 -19.00 -0.29 -11.64
C SER A 224 -19.00 0.28 -13.05
N THR A 225 -20.18 0.55 -13.64
CA THR A 225 -20.31 1.06 -15.00
C THR A 225 -19.81 2.51 -15.11
N PHE A 226 -20.15 3.33 -14.11
CA PHE A 226 -19.69 4.70 -14.00
C PHE A 226 -18.18 4.76 -13.75
N MET A 227 -17.66 3.92 -12.85
CA MET A 227 -16.24 3.91 -12.52
C MET A 227 -15.36 3.42 -13.66
N ALA A 228 -15.81 2.43 -14.46
CA ALA A 228 -15.10 1.97 -15.64
C ALA A 228 -14.84 3.09 -16.66
N ASN A 229 -15.75 4.07 -16.74
CA ASN A 229 -15.64 5.22 -17.64
C ASN A 229 -15.10 6.48 -16.94
N SER A 230 -14.66 6.38 -15.68
CA SER A 230 -14.23 7.52 -14.89
C SER A 230 -12.81 7.94 -15.20
N LYS A 231 -12.60 9.25 -15.36
CA LYS A 231 -11.26 9.85 -15.46
C LYS A 231 -10.39 9.59 -14.24
N LEU A 232 -10.96 9.27 -13.06
CA LEU A 232 -10.17 8.88 -11.88
C LEU A 232 -9.41 7.58 -12.11
N LEU A 233 -10.02 6.64 -12.81
CA LEU A 233 -9.41 5.35 -13.10
C LEU A 233 -8.34 5.51 -14.18
N SER A 234 -8.61 6.31 -15.20
CA SER A 234 -7.61 6.72 -16.20
C SER A 234 -6.43 7.46 -15.55
N LEU A 235 -6.69 8.39 -14.61
CA LEU A 235 -5.65 9.09 -13.86
C LEU A 235 -4.88 8.15 -12.94
N LEU A 236 -5.53 7.17 -12.32
CA LEU A 236 -4.83 6.15 -11.53
C LEU A 236 -3.78 5.47 -12.42
N PHE A 237 -4.19 5.00 -13.60
CA PHE A 237 -3.25 4.41 -14.56
C PHE A 237 -2.24 5.41 -15.11
N GLU A 238 -2.58 6.68 -15.29
CA GLU A 238 -1.65 7.71 -15.74
C GLU A 238 -0.62 8.07 -14.67
N VAL A 239 -1.03 8.28 -13.41
CA VAL A 239 -0.13 8.54 -12.28
C VAL A 239 0.74 7.34 -12.03
N LEU A 240 0.19 6.13 -12.18
CA LEU A 240 1.00 4.93 -12.29
C LEU A 240 2.01 5.15 -13.41
N VAL A 241 1.65 5.21 -14.69
CA VAL A 241 2.61 5.35 -15.80
C VAL A 241 3.60 6.52 -15.67
N ARG A 242 3.24 7.65 -15.05
CA ARG A 242 4.10 8.84 -14.79
C ARG A 242 5.07 8.64 -13.63
N VAL A 243 4.61 8.11 -12.49
CA VAL A 243 5.50 7.68 -11.40
C VAL A 243 6.45 6.60 -11.91
N LEU A 244 5.90 5.79 -12.80
CA LEU A 244 6.59 4.73 -13.48
C LEU A 244 7.52 5.31 -14.57
N GLY A 245 7.39 6.56 -15.04
CA GLY A 245 8.11 7.05 -16.22
C GLY A 245 8.43 8.55 -16.29
N GLY A 246 9.71 8.93 -16.27
CA GLY A 246 10.13 10.32 -16.55
C GLY A 246 10.47 10.58 -18.02
N PRO A 247 10.53 11.85 -18.52
CA PRO A 247 9.83 13.06 -18.11
C PRO A 247 8.71 13.47 -19.10
N THR A 248 7.76 14.29 -18.65
CA THR A 248 6.64 14.85 -19.45
C THR A 248 7.08 15.91 -20.47
N PRO A 249 6.40 16.03 -21.63
CA PRO A 249 6.60 17.14 -22.57
C PRO A 249 6.16 18.49 -21.96
N PRO A 250 6.73 19.62 -22.41
CA PRO A 250 6.40 20.93 -21.86
C PRO A 250 4.94 21.31 -22.18
N THR A 251 4.25 21.83 -21.17
CA THR A 251 2.92 22.45 -21.33
C THR A 251 2.96 23.59 -22.36
N PRO A 252 2.05 23.64 -23.35
CA PRO A 252 2.00 24.76 -24.28
C PRO A 252 1.40 25.98 -23.58
N SER A 253 2.26 26.92 -23.17
CA SER A 253 1.82 28.27 -22.88
C SER A 253 1.61 29.05 -24.18
N GLN A 254 0.40 29.55 -24.36
CA GLN A 254 0.01 30.68 -25.21
C GLN A 254 0.18 30.53 -26.73
N ALA A 255 -0.90 30.13 -27.41
CA ALA A 255 -1.17 30.55 -28.78
C ALA A 255 -2.68 30.68 -29.02
N SER A 256 -3.12 31.94 -29.09
CA SER A 256 -4.21 32.51 -29.91
C SER A 256 -5.55 31.76 -30.11
N GLU A 257 -6.62 32.48 -29.73
CA GLU A 257 -7.99 32.37 -30.22
C GLU A 257 -8.11 32.12 -31.74
N GLY A 258 -9.05 31.25 -32.14
CA GLY A 258 -9.40 31.07 -33.56
C GLY A 258 -10.37 29.93 -33.89
N GLN A 259 -11.67 30.18 -33.69
CA GLN A 259 -12.82 29.84 -34.57
C GLN A 259 -13.08 28.42 -35.18
N LEU A 260 -14.34 28.00 -34.97
CA LEU A 260 -15.34 27.39 -35.89
C LEU A 260 -15.43 25.86 -36.09
N GLY A 261 -16.66 25.33 -35.91
CA GLY A 261 -17.22 24.28 -36.77
C GLY A 261 -18.08 23.20 -36.10
N HIS A 262 -19.40 23.24 -36.31
CA HIS A 262 -20.38 22.19 -35.99
C HIS A 262 -20.15 20.87 -36.77
N SER A 263 -20.43 19.69 -36.17
CA SER A 263 -21.55 18.81 -36.57
C SER A 263 -21.66 17.53 -35.72
N SER A 264 -22.90 17.12 -35.45
CA SER A 264 -23.32 15.91 -34.75
C SER A 264 -22.93 14.58 -35.42
N ALA A 265 -22.62 13.57 -34.60
CA ALA A 265 -23.02 12.19 -34.82
C ALA A 265 -22.97 11.42 -33.47
N GLU A 266 -24.14 10.99 -32.99
CA GLU A 266 -24.27 9.99 -31.93
C GLU A 266 -24.00 8.59 -32.51
N LYS A 267 -23.11 7.83 -31.86
CA LYS A 267 -23.31 6.45 -31.35
C LYS A 267 -21.99 5.65 -31.34
N GLU A 268 -21.84 4.92 -30.24
CA GLU A 268 -20.92 3.78 -30.02
C GLU A 268 -19.43 4.12 -30.01
N ASP A 269 -18.90 4.51 -28.84
CA ASP A 269 -17.48 4.32 -28.47
C ASP A 269 -17.30 4.52 -26.96
N ALA A 270 -17.54 3.47 -26.18
CA ALA A 270 -17.23 3.44 -24.74
C ALA A 270 -15.95 2.61 -24.42
N VAL A 271 -15.18 2.23 -25.45
CA VAL A 271 -13.91 1.49 -25.30
C VAL A 271 -12.72 2.27 -25.90
N ALA A 272 -12.94 3.48 -26.43
CA ALA A 272 -11.93 4.26 -27.15
C ALA A 272 -11.13 5.28 -26.30
N GLY A 273 -11.14 5.17 -24.96
CA GLY A 273 -10.49 6.14 -24.07
C GLY A 273 -8.96 6.09 -23.96
N VAL A 274 -8.30 5.11 -24.61
CA VAL A 274 -6.83 4.92 -24.55
C VAL A 274 -6.16 5.13 -25.92
N GLY A 275 -6.94 5.27 -27.00
CA GLY A 275 -6.47 5.12 -28.39
C GLY A 275 -6.05 6.38 -29.15
N THR A 276 -5.95 7.56 -28.53
CA THR A 276 -5.64 8.81 -29.27
C THR A 276 -4.62 9.67 -28.53
N TRP A 277 -3.38 9.22 -28.51
CA TRP A 277 -2.23 10.08 -28.20
C TRP A 277 -1.36 10.20 -29.45
N GLY A 278 -1.73 11.16 -30.31
CA GLY A 278 -1.01 11.51 -31.52
C GLY A 278 0.31 12.21 -31.19
N TRP A 279 1.41 11.61 -31.65
CA TRP A 279 2.74 12.21 -31.65
C TRP A 279 2.91 13.09 -32.89
N GLU A 280 2.87 14.42 -32.75
CA GLU A 280 3.47 15.33 -33.73
C GLU A 280 4.76 15.91 -33.15
N GLN A 281 5.88 15.41 -33.68
CA GLN A 281 7.23 15.89 -33.38
C GLN A 281 7.40 17.34 -33.87
N SER A 282 8.01 18.19 -33.07
CA SER A 282 8.76 19.34 -33.61
C SER A 282 10.14 19.45 -32.98
N HIS A 283 11.13 19.43 -33.87
CA HIS A 283 12.55 19.58 -33.61
C HIS A 283 12.90 20.90 -32.90
N GLY A 284 13.80 20.84 -31.92
CA GLY A 284 14.51 22.04 -31.46
C GLY A 284 15.20 21.85 -30.13
N GLY A 285 16.51 21.60 -30.15
CA GLY A 285 17.30 21.48 -28.93
C GLY A 285 17.46 22.81 -28.18
N ARG A 286 17.55 22.72 -26.84
CA ARG A 286 18.56 23.40 -26.02
C ARG A 286 18.53 22.94 -24.57
N SER A 287 19.74 22.70 -24.06
CA SER A 287 20.13 22.47 -22.67
C SER A 287 19.51 23.48 -21.68
N GLY A 288 19.03 23.00 -20.54
CA GLY A 288 18.69 23.88 -19.41
C GLY A 288 17.91 23.24 -18.25
N THR A 289 18.67 22.84 -17.22
CA THR A 289 18.35 22.87 -15.78
C THR A 289 17.35 21.87 -15.17
N ILE A 290 17.89 21.11 -14.22
CA ILE A 290 17.31 20.08 -13.35
C ILE A 290 16.31 20.71 -12.37
N SER A 291 15.16 20.05 -12.16
CA SER A 291 14.12 20.37 -11.15
C SER A 291 13.39 19.07 -10.73
N PRO A 292 12.63 19.04 -9.63
CA PRO A 292 13.04 18.34 -8.41
C PRO A 292 12.09 17.17 -8.08
N PHE A 293 12.25 16.03 -8.75
CA PHE A 293 11.56 14.77 -8.37
C PHE A 293 12.48 13.56 -8.45
N MET A 294 13.80 13.79 -8.39
CA MET A 294 14.77 12.74 -8.11
C MET A 294 14.85 12.55 -6.60
N SER A 295 14.63 11.32 -6.13
CA SER A 295 15.42 10.86 -4.98
C SER A 295 16.89 11.01 -5.40
N PRO A 296 17.75 11.74 -4.66
CA PRO A 296 19.16 11.94 -5.01
C PRO A 296 20.00 10.65 -5.04
N HIS A 297 19.38 9.48 -4.88
CA HIS A 297 20.05 8.18 -4.74
C HIS A 297 19.59 7.09 -5.74
N ALA A 298 18.62 7.36 -6.62
CA ALA A 298 18.03 6.32 -7.49
C ALA A 298 18.79 6.02 -8.81
N THR A 299 20.09 6.30 -8.90
CA THR A 299 20.83 6.19 -10.18
C THR A 299 21.60 4.88 -10.41
N GLU A 300 21.66 3.92 -9.47
CA GLU A 300 22.49 2.71 -9.69
C GLU A 300 21.92 1.37 -9.14
N GLY A 301 20.69 1.34 -8.61
CA GLY A 301 20.21 0.23 -7.76
C GLY A 301 18.93 -0.52 -8.19
N ILE A 302 18.55 -1.50 -7.37
CA ILE A 302 17.21 -2.14 -7.39
C ILE A 302 16.18 -1.22 -6.73
N PRO A 303 14.87 -1.34 -7.03
CA PRO A 303 13.82 -0.60 -6.32
C PRO A 303 13.87 -0.92 -4.82
N GLU A 304 13.93 0.11 -3.96
CA GLU A 304 13.80 -0.07 -2.51
C GLU A 304 12.35 -0.38 -2.15
N GLU A 305 12.13 -1.42 -1.33
CA GLU A 305 10.79 -1.82 -0.89
C GLU A 305 10.43 -1.25 0.50
N THR A 306 11.42 -0.74 1.25
CA THR A 306 11.26 -0.34 2.67
C THR A 306 11.25 1.16 2.92
N ASP A 307 11.52 1.98 1.90
CA ASP A 307 11.41 3.43 2.01
C ASP A 307 9.96 3.88 1.77
N ASP A 308 9.67 5.17 2.02
CA ASP A 308 8.31 5.72 1.87
C ASP A 308 7.74 5.48 0.45
N PHE A 309 8.62 5.47 -0.55
CA PHE A 309 8.25 5.24 -1.95
C PHE A 309 8.00 3.76 -2.24
N GLY A 310 8.82 2.85 -1.71
CA GLY A 310 8.59 1.40 -1.73
C GLY A 310 7.25 1.02 -1.09
N GLU A 311 6.96 1.56 0.09
CA GLU A 311 5.64 1.36 0.73
C GLU A 311 4.49 1.92 -0.12
N PHE A 312 4.72 3.05 -0.80
CA PHE A 312 3.74 3.59 -1.74
C PHE A 312 3.50 2.63 -2.91
N ARG A 313 4.56 2.09 -3.53
CA ARG A 313 4.46 1.11 -4.62
C ARG A 313 3.71 -0.15 -4.20
N MET A 314 3.95 -0.66 -2.99
CA MET A 314 3.23 -1.82 -2.46
C MET A 314 1.74 -1.52 -2.24
N ARG A 315 1.39 -0.37 -1.66
CA ARG A 315 -0.02 0.07 -1.51
C ARG A 315 -0.73 0.22 -2.85
N VAL A 316 -0.01 0.72 -3.85
CA VAL A 316 -0.49 0.82 -5.23
C VAL A 316 -0.72 -0.57 -5.82
N SER A 317 0.21 -1.51 -5.66
CA SER A 317 0.07 -2.90 -6.13
C SER A 317 -1.18 -3.54 -5.55
N ASP A 318 -1.42 -3.37 -4.24
CA ASP A 318 -2.59 -3.90 -3.55
C ASP A 318 -3.88 -3.25 -4.07
N LEU A 319 -3.91 -1.93 -4.22
CA LEU A 319 -5.05 -1.23 -4.80
C LEU A 319 -5.34 -1.70 -6.24
N VAL A 320 -4.32 -1.86 -7.07
CA VAL A 320 -4.52 -2.34 -8.45
C VAL A 320 -5.08 -3.76 -8.46
N LYS A 321 -4.59 -4.66 -7.59
CA LYS A 321 -5.14 -6.02 -7.43
C LYS A 321 -6.61 -5.99 -7.03
N ASP A 322 -6.99 -5.08 -6.14
CA ASP A 322 -8.37 -4.95 -5.68
C ASP A 322 -9.29 -4.36 -6.75
N LEU A 323 -8.78 -3.52 -7.66
CA LEU A 323 -9.59 -2.83 -8.68
C LEU A 323 -9.58 -3.49 -10.06
N ILE A 324 -8.66 -4.42 -10.33
CA ILE A 324 -8.44 -4.94 -11.69
C ILE A 324 -9.67 -5.63 -12.29
N PHE A 325 -10.53 -6.21 -11.45
CA PHE A 325 -11.76 -6.88 -11.89
C PHE A 325 -12.77 -5.92 -12.55
N LEU A 326 -12.68 -4.62 -12.28
CA LEU A 326 -13.57 -3.60 -12.83
C LEU A 326 -13.19 -3.22 -14.26
N VAL A 327 -11.90 -3.27 -14.57
CA VAL A 327 -11.35 -2.92 -15.88
C VAL A 327 -11.31 -4.13 -16.81
N GLY A 328 -11.08 -5.31 -16.24
CA GLY A 328 -10.71 -6.50 -16.99
C GLY A 328 -9.19 -6.70 -16.96
N SER A 329 -8.75 -7.80 -16.34
CA SER A 329 -7.33 -8.10 -16.18
C SER A 329 -6.63 -8.38 -17.51
N VAL A 330 -7.33 -9.04 -18.44
CA VAL A 330 -6.80 -9.39 -19.76
C VAL A 330 -6.53 -8.14 -20.60
N GLU A 331 -7.52 -7.24 -20.68
CA GLU A 331 -7.45 -6.00 -21.45
C GLU A 331 -6.38 -5.06 -20.87
N CYS A 332 -6.38 -4.89 -19.55
CA CYS A 332 -5.39 -4.05 -18.87
C CYS A 332 -3.96 -4.57 -19.07
N PHE A 333 -3.73 -5.88 -18.92
CA PHE A 333 -2.42 -6.47 -19.11
C PHE A 333 -1.92 -6.32 -20.56
N ALA A 334 -2.79 -6.53 -21.55
CA ALA A 334 -2.45 -6.36 -22.96
C ALA A 334 -2.14 -4.90 -23.31
N GLN A 335 -2.91 -3.96 -22.76
CA GLN A 335 -2.67 -2.54 -22.99
C GLN A 335 -1.35 -2.08 -22.39
N LEU A 336 -1.03 -2.51 -21.16
CA LEU A 336 0.26 -2.22 -20.53
C LEU A 336 1.43 -2.78 -21.34
N TYR A 337 1.28 -3.98 -21.92
CA TYR A 337 2.33 -4.51 -22.77
C TYR A 337 2.47 -3.76 -24.11
N ALA A 338 1.37 -3.28 -24.68
CA ALA A 338 1.40 -2.50 -25.92
C ALA A 338 2.21 -1.20 -25.77
N THR A 339 2.10 -0.52 -24.63
CA THR A 339 2.88 0.72 -24.38
C THR A 339 4.38 0.48 -24.30
N LEU A 340 4.83 -0.75 -23.98
CA LEU A 340 6.25 -1.10 -24.01
C LEU A 340 6.79 -1.29 -25.43
N LYS A 341 5.92 -1.64 -26.40
CA LYS A 341 6.31 -1.82 -27.80
C LYS A 341 6.38 -0.50 -28.56
N GLU A 342 5.63 0.50 -28.11
CA GLU A 342 5.53 1.80 -28.76
C GLU A 342 6.54 2.80 -28.17
N GLY A 343 7.26 3.52 -29.03
CA GLY A 343 8.02 4.72 -28.62
C GLY A 343 9.37 4.51 -27.91
N ASN A 344 9.86 3.27 -27.77
CA ASN A 344 11.13 2.93 -27.09
C ASN A 344 11.26 3.62 -25.71
N PRO A 345 10.40 3.25 -24.75
CA PRO A 345 10.31 3.96 -23.48
C PRO A 345 11.63 3.90 -22.70
N PRO A 346 11.93 4.93 -21.89
CA PRO A 346 13.08 4.90 -20.98
C PRO A 346 12.95 3.77 -19.95
N TRP A 347 14.07 3.43 -19.29
CA TRP A 347 14.14 2.25 -18.43
C TRP A 347 13.21 2.38 -17.22
N GLU A 348 13.03 3.58 -16.70
CA GLU A 348 12.09 3.88 -15.63
C GLU A 348 10.68 3.48 -16.07
N VAL A 349 10.16 4.04 -17.17
CA VAL A 349 8.82 3.70 -17.72
C VAL A 349 8.66 2.20 -17.85
N THR A 350 9.69 1.54 -18.37
CA THR A 350 9.70 0.10 -18.63
C THR A 350 9.60 -0.72 -17.34
N GLU A 351 10.46 -0.44 -16.36
CA GLU A 351 10.49 -1.12 -15.05
C GLU A 351 9.12 -1.13 -14.41
N ALA A 352 8.46 -0.01 -14.57
CA ALA A 352 7.43 0.38 -13.69
C ALA A 352 6.07 -0.05 -14.30
N VAL A 353 5.94 -0.02 -15.63
CA VAL A 353 4.90 -0.81 -16.33
C VAL A 353 5.00 -2.30 -16.00
N LEU A 354 6.22 -2.88 -15.97
CA LEU A 354 6.42 -4.28 -15.58
C LEU A 354 5.99 -4.54 -14.13
N PHE A 355 6.15 -3.58 -13.23
CA PHE A 355 5.70 -3.69 -11.82
C PHE A 355 4.17 -3.82 -11.71
N ILE A 356 3.43 -3.04 -12.48
CA ILE A 356 1.95 -3.15 -12.52
C ILE A 356 1.53 -4.44 -13.19
N MET A 357 2.18 -4.82 -14.29
CA MET A 357 1.94 -6.11 -14.95
C MET A 357 2.17 -7.27 -13.98
N ALA A 358 3.23 -7.25 -13.17
CA ALA A 358 3.51 -8.26 -12.15
C ALA A 358 2.40 -8.31 -11.09
N SER A 359 1.86 -7.15 -10.70
CA SER A 359 0.79 -7.05 -9.71
C SER A 359 -0.51 -7.72 -10.17
N ILE A 360 -0.80 -7.70 -11.47
CA ILE A 360 -2.06 -8.26 -12.02
C ILE A 360 -1.88 -9.60 -12.75
N ALA A 361 -0.65 -10.06 -12.98
CA ALA A 361 -0.35 -11.22 -13.82
C ALA A 361 -1.12 -12.49 -13.41
N LYS A 362 -1.27 -12.74 -12.10
CA LYS A 362 -2.05 -13.88 -11.57
C LYS A 362 -3.56 -13.76 -11.76
N SER A 363 -4.07 -12.54 -11.91
CA SER A 363 -5.51 -12.27 -12.10
C SER A 363 -5.94 -12.39 -13.56
N VAL A 364 -4.99 -12.51 -14.50
CA VAL A 364 -5.27 -12.74 -15.92
C VAL A 364 -5.61 -14.22 -16.12
N ASP A 365 -6.57 -14.50 -17.02
CA ASP A 365 -6.85 -15.88 -17.41
C ASP A 365 -5.59 -16.54 -18.00
N GLN A 366 -5.14 -17.61 -17.34
CA GLN A 366 -3.95 -18.36 -17.70
C GLN A 366 -4.24 -19.36 -18.84
N GLU A 367 -5.51 -19.59 -19.19
CA GLU A 367 -5.91 -20.46 -20.29
C GLU A 367 -5.85 -19.71 -21.63
N ASN A 368 -4.98 -20.13 -22.55
CA ASN A 368 -4.96 -19.68 -23.95
C ASN A 368 -4.83 -18.16 -24.16
N ASN A 369 -4.15 -17.42 -23.27
CA ASN A 369 -3.90 -16.01 -23.46
C ASN A 369 -2.59 -15.78 -24.24
N PRO A 370 -2.64 -15.40 -25.54
CA PRO A 370 -1.44 -15.23 -26.36
C PRO A 370 -0.54 -14.10 -25.87
N THR A 371 -1.12 -13.08 -25.24
CA THR A 371 -0.38 -11.93 -24.70
C THR A 371 0.52 -12.36 -23.54
N LEU A 372 0.05 -13.24 -22.64
CA LEU A 372 0.89 -13.77 -21.55
C LEU A 372 2.11 -14.52 -22.10
N VAL A 373 1.90 -15.35 -23.12
CA VAL A 373 3.01 -16.10 -23.75
C VAL A 373 3.98 -15.14 -24.45
N GLU A 374 3.48 -14.15 -25.17
CA GLU A 374 4.32 -13.16 -25.86
C GLU A 374 5.15 -12.31 -24.88
N VAL A 375 4.55 -11.91 -23.75
CA VAL A 375 5.24 -11.18 -22.67
C VAL A 375 6.35 -12.04 -22.08
N LEU A 376 6.06 -13.29 -21.73
CA LEU A 376 7.03 -14.22 -21.17
C LEU A 376 8.23 -14.41 -22.11
N ASP A 377 7.95 -14.63 -23.40
CA ASP A 377 8.95 -14.79 -24.45
C ASP A 377 9.79 -13.52 -24.67
N GLY A 378 9.16 -12.34 -24.56
CA GLY A 378 9.86 -11.05 -24.58
C GLY A 378 10.82 -10.87 -23.39
N VAL A 379 10.35 -11.16 -22.18
CA VAL A 379 11.09 -10.96 -20.93
C VAL A 379 12.32 -11.86 -20.84
N VAL A 380 12.21 -13.15 -21.16
CA VAL A 380 13.36 -14.08 -21.07
C VAL A 380 14.47 -13.78 -22.07
N ARG A 381 14.21 -12.93 -23.08
CA ARG A 381 15.18 -12.46 -24.08
C ARG A 381 15.80 -11.10 -23.75
N LEU A 382 15.43 -10.47 -22.63
CA LEU A 382 16.02 -9.20 -22.23
C LEU A 382 17.55 -9.31 -22.08
N PRO A 383 18.33 -8.40 -22.69
CA PRO A 383 19.78 -8.44 -22.57
C PRO A 383 20.25 -7.93 -21.20
N GLU A 384 21.41 -8.40 -20.76
CA GLU A 384 22.02 -8.02 -19.47
C GLU A 384 22.38 -6.52 -19.38
N ALA A 385 22.47 -5.85 -20.53
CA ALA A 385 22.71 -4.41 -20.63
C ALA A 385 21.50 -3.53 -20.23
N VAL A 386 20.32 -4.13 -20.07
CA VAL A 386 19.13 -3.42 -19.58
C VAL A 386 19.34 -3.02 -18.11
N HIS A 387 18.78 -1.87 -17.73
CA HIS A 387 18.90 -1.33 -16.38
C HIS A 387 18.52 -2.35 -15.29
N THR A 388 19.30 -2.37 -14.18
CA THR A 388 19.14 -3.34 -13.09
C THR A 388 17.74 -3.39 -12.52
N ALA A 389 17.07 -2.24 -12.37
CA ALA A 389 15.71 -2.18 -11.85
C ALA A 389 14.68 -2.87 -12.78
N VAL A 390 14.80 -2.68 -14.10
CA VAL A 390 13.96 -3.39 -15.08
C VAL A 390 14.19 -4.90 -14.99
N ARG A 391 15.43 -5.33 -14.83
CA ARG A 391 15.80 -6.74 -14.67
C ARG A 391 15.26 -7.34 -13.36
N TYR A 392 15.29 -6.58 -12.27
CA TYR A 392 14.69 -6.97 -10.99
C TYR A 392 13.19 -7.23 -11.14
N THR A 393 12.45 -6.26 -11.67
CA THR A 393 11.00 -6.32 -11.77
C THR A 393 10.52 -7.33 -12.81
N SER A 394 11.28 -7.53 -13.89
CA SER A 394 11.00 -8.60 -14.86
C SER A 394 11.21 -10.00 -14.30
N ILE A 395 12.20 -10.21 -13.42
CA ILE A 395 12.34 -11.47 -12.67
C ILE A 395 11.13 -11.70 -11.76
N GLU A 396 10.62 -10.66 -11.10
CA GLU A 396 9.40 -10.77 -10.30
C GLU A 396 8.19 -11.15 -11.16
N LEU A 397 7.98 -10.47 -12.29
CA LEU A 397 6.91 -10.77 -13.24
C LEU A 397 6.97 -12.24 -13.71
N VAL A 398 8.15 -12.75 -14.07
CA VAL A 398 8.32 -14.17 -14.44
C VAL A 398 7.90 -15.11 -13.31
N GLY A 399 8.22 -14.77 -12.06
CA GLY A 399 7.79 -15.51 -10.89
C GLY A 399 6.27 -15.51 -10.67
N GLU A 400 5.56 -14.44 -11.06
CA GLU A 400 4.10 -14.35 -11.01
C GLU A 400 3.41 -15.08 -12.17
N MET A 401 4.10 -15.26 -13.30
CA MET A 401 3.63 -15.97 -14.50
C MET A 401 3.90 -17.48 -14.47
N SER A 402 4.15 -18.08 -13.30
CA SER A 402 4.51 -19.50 -13.17
C SER A 402 3.46 -20.47 -13.72
N GLU A 403 2.17 -20.11 -13.67
CA GLU A 403 1.09 -20.92 -14.25
C GLU A 403 1.11 -20.93 -15.78
N VAL A 404 1.54 -19.83 -16.41
CA VAL A 404 1.77 -19.77 -17.87
C VAL A 404 2.86 -20.75 -18.28
N VAL A 405 3.94 -20.83 -17.49
CA VAL A 405 5.06 -21.74 -17.73
C VAL A 405 4.63 -23.20 -17.59
N ASP A 406 3.83 -23.52 -16.57
CA ASP A 406 3.30 -24.87 -16.35
C ASP A 406 2.44 -25.34 -17.53
N ARG A 407 1.59 -24.45 -18.06
CA ARG A 407 0.76 -24.73 -19.24
C ARG A 407 1.57 -24.77 -20.55
N ASN A 408 2.77 -24.19 -20.57
CA ASN A 408 3.65 -24.13 -21.73
C ASN A 408 5.07 -24.61 -21.38
N PRO A 409 5.28 -25.92 -21.09
CA PRO A 409 6.55 -26.42 -20.53
C PRO A 409 7.80 -26.19 -21.39
N HIS A 410 7.63 -25.88 -22.68
CA HIS A 410 8.74 -25.50 -23.57
C HIS A 410 9.45 -24.20 -23.16
N PHE A 411 8.79 -23.34 -22.37
CA PHE A 411 9.41 -22.14 -21.79
C PHE A 411 10.23 -22.42 -20.54
N LEU A 412 10.18 -23.62 -19.96
CA LEU A 412 10.83 -23.92 -18.69
C LEU A 412 12.35 -23.71 -18.75
N ASP A 413 13.01 -24.22 -19.79
CA ASP A 413 14.44 -24.02 -20.01
C ASP A 413 14.83 -22.52 -20.20
N PRO A 414 14.18 -21.76 -21.11
CA PRO A 414 14.40 -20.31 -21.22
C PRO A 414 14.20 -19.55 -19.90
N VAL A 415 13.13 -19.85 -19.16
CA VAL A 415 12.81 -19.21 -17.88
C VAL A 415 13.87 -19.52 -16.85
N LEU A 416 14.23 -20.79 -16.66
CA LEU A 416 15.28 -21.17 -15.71
C LEU A 416 16.63 -20.55 -16.12
N GLY A 417 16.98 -20.55 -17.41
CA GLY A 417 18.20 -19.91 -17.89
C GLY A 417 18.24 -18.42 -17.56
N TYR A 418 17.14 -17.70 -17.76
CA TYR A 418 17.00 -16.29 -17.41
C TYR A 418 17.12 -16.05 -15.89
N LEU A 419 16.40 -16.83 -15.08
CA LEU A 419 16.44 -16.73 -13.62
C LEU A 419 17.81 -17.07 -13.03
N MET A 420 18.51 -18.05 -13.62
CA MET A 420 19.86 -18.43 -13.21
C MET A 420 20.87 -17.31 -13.44
N LYS A 421 20.73 -16.51 -14.50
CA LYS A 421 21.55 -15.30 -14.69
C LYS A 421 21.32 -14.29 -13.57
N GLY A 422 20.06 -14.03 -13.22
CA GLY A 422 19.70 -13.17 -12.08
C GLY A 422 20.24 -13.70 -10.74
N LEU A 423 20.20 -15.02 -10.53
CA LEU A 423 20.71 -15.67 -9.33
C LEU A 423 22.23 -15.44 -9.11
N CYS A 424 22.98 -15.39 -10.20
CA CYS A 424 24.42 -15.13 -10.19
C CYS A 424 24.78 -13.66 -9.95
N GLU A 425 23.82 -12.74 -10.03
CA GLU A 425 24.03 -11.32 -9.79
C GLU A 425 23.61 -10.92 -8.37
N LYS A 426 24.56 -10.37 -7.60
CA LYS A 426 24.36 -10.05 -6.19
C LYS A 426 23.09 -9.22 -5.91
N ALA A 427 22.79 -8.24 -6.77
CA ALA A 427 21.63 -7.36 -6.60
C ALA A 427 20.29 -8.06 -6.92
N LEU A 428 20.31 -9.11 -7.75
CA LEU A 428 19.11 -9.80 -8.23
C LEU A 428 18.90 -11.18 -7.59
N ALA A 429 19.88 -11.66 -6.81
CA ALA A 429 19.92 -13.02 -6.28
C ALA A 429 18.67 -13.39 -5.47
N SER A 430 18.22 -12.51 -4.56
CA SER A 430 17.05 -12.76 -3.72
C SER A 430 15.74 -12.83 -4.51
N ILE A 431 15.53 -11.91 -5.47
CA ILE A 431 14.31 -11.90 -6.29
C ILE A 431 14.30 -13.09 -7.26
N ALA A 432 15.46 -13.46 -7.81
CA ALA A 432 15.62 -14.65 -8.65
C ALA A 432 15.32 -15.93 -7.87
N ALA A 433 15.82 -16.07 -6.64
CA ALA A 433 15.52 -17.21 -5.78
C ALA A 433 14.02 -17.31 -5.44
N LYS A 434 13.34 -16.18 -5.17
CA LYS A 434 11.87 -16.12 -4.99
C LYS A 434 11.13 -16.60 -6.24
N ALA A 435 11.52 -16.11 -7.41
CA ALA A 435 10.93 -16.53 -8.69
C ALA A 435 11.17 -18.03 -8.98
N ILE A 436 12.40 -18.54 -8.76
CA ILE A 436 12.71 -19.97 -8.92
C ILE A 436 11.85 -20.81 -7.97
N HIS A 437 11.65 -20.38 -6.73
CA HIS A 437 10.75 -21.05 -5.80
C HIS A 437 9.31 -21.14 -6.34
N ASN A 438 8.77 -20.05 -6.91
CA ASN A 438 7.44 -20.05 -7.51
C ASN A 438 7.34 -21.05 -8.68
N ILE A 439 8.31 -21.03 -9.60
CA ILE A 439 8.40 -22.00 -10.71
C ILE A 439 8.49 -23.43 -10.17
N CYS A 440 9.33 -23.69 -9.17
CA CYS A 440 9.43 -25.02 -8.55
C CYS A 440 8.12 -25.48 -7.90
N SER A 441 7.36 -24.56 -7.31
CA SER A 441 6.11 -24.88 -6.62
C SER A 441 5.00 -25.28 -7.58
N VAL A 442 4.89 -24.55 -8.70
CA VAL A 442 3.84 -24.73 -9.71
C VAL A 442 4.25 -25.81 -10.72
N CYS A 443 5.41 -25.68 -11.37
CA CYS A 443 5.88 -26.56 -12.44
C CYS A 443 6.54 -27.87 -11.98
N ARG A 444 6.32 -28.29 -10.72
CA ARG A 444 7.03 -29.43 -10.08
C ARG A 444 6.95 -30.74 -10.85
N ASP A 445 5.88 -30.96 -11.60
CA ASP A 445 5.67 -32.19 -12.37
C ASP A 445 6.55 -32.25 -13.64
N HIS A 446 7.05 -31.10 -14.11
CA HIS A 446 7.95 -30.96 -15.26
C HIS A 446 9.42 -30.72 -14.86
N MET A 447 9.69 -30.48 -13.57
CA MET A 447 11.00 -30.05 -13.06
C MET A 447 11.99 -31.19 -12.75
N ALA A 448 11.59 -32.46 -12.91
CA ALA A 448 12.43 -33.61 -12.52
C ALA A 448 13.81 -33.62 -13.22
N GLN A 449 13.87 -33.16 -14.48
CA GLN A 449 15.11 -33.08 -15.25
C GLN A 449 16.06 -31.96 -14.79
N HIS A 450 15.53 -30.92 -14.13
CA HIS A 450 16.29 -29.77 -13.63
C HIS A 450 16.70 -29.92 -12.16
N PHE A 451 16.29 -31.01 -11.50
CA PHE A 451 16.54 -31.21 -10.07
C PHE A 451 18.03 -31.20 -9.71
N THR A 452 18.89 -31.74 -10.57
CA THR A 452 20.35 -31.74 -10.33
C THR A 452 20.91 -30.33 -10.24
N GLY A 453 20.46 -29.41 -11.11
CA GLY A 453 20.84 -28.00 -11.04
C GLY A 453 20.35 -27.33 -9.75
N LEU A 454 19.10 -27.59 -9.33
CA LEU A 454 18.57 -27.08 -8.06
C LEU A 454 19.39 -27.57 -6.86
N LEU A 455 19.80 -28.84 -6.87
CA LEU A 455 20.62 -29.41 -5.82
C LEU A 455 22.02 -28.77 -5.76
N GLU A 456 22.63 -28.44 -6.91
CA GLU A 456 23.90 -27.72 -6.97
C GLU A 456 23.81 -26.30 -6.39
N ILE A 457 22.70 -25.61 -6.67
CA ILE A 457 22.42 -24.31 -6.06
C ILE A 457 22.26 -24.44 -4.55
N ALA A 458 21.49 -25.44 -4.08
CA ALA A 458 21.30 -25.71 -2.65
C ALA A 458 22.61 -26.08 -1.93
N ARG A 459 23.56 -26.73 -2.60
CA ARG A 459 24.90 -27.01 -2.07
C ARG A 459 25.75 -25.75 -1.93
N SER A 460 25.52 -24.78 -2.80
CA SER A 460 26.29 -23.53 -2.87
C SER A 460 25.55 -22.36 -2.23
N LEU A 461 24.50 -22.62 -1.43
CA LEU A 461 23.60 -21.60 -0.89
C LEU A 461 24.34 -20.49 -0.13
N ASP A 462 25.37 -20.87 0.67
CA ASP A 462 26.20 -19.93 1.45
C ASP A 462 27.13 -19.06 0.57
N SER A 463 27.34 -19.43 -0.70
CA SER A 463 28.18 -18.65 -1.63
C SER A 463 27.42 -17.49 -2.28
N PHE A 464 26.09 -17.55 -2.26
CA PHE A 464 25.23 -16.50 -2.77
C PHE A 464 24.86 -15.51 -1.66
N MET A 465 24.62 -14.26 -2.03
CA MET A 465 24.18 -13.21 -1.11
C MET A 465 22.64 -13.18 -1.06
N PHE A 466 22.03 -14.23 -0.53
CA PHE A 466 20.58 -14.30 -0.36
C PHE A 466 20.11 -13.60 0.92
N SER A 467 18.87 -13.10 0.90
CA SER A 467 18.14 -12.91 2.15
C SER A 467 17.82 -14.28 2.80
N PRO A 468 17.66 -14.35 4.12
CA PRO A 468 17.24 -15.57 4.80
C PRO A 468 15.96 -16.17 4.21
N GLU A 469 14.99 -15.33 3.86
CA GLU A 469 13.71 -15.71 3.28
C GLU A 469 13.88 -16.34 1.89
N ALA A 470 14.75 -15.76 1.06
CA ALA A 470 15.05 -16.26 -0.28
C ALA A 470 15.76 -17.63 -0.22
N ALA A 471 16.72 -17.80 0.69
CA ALA A 471 17.40 -19.07 0.91
C ALA A 471 16.44 -20.18 1.35
N VAL A 472 15.54 -19.88 2.29
CA VAL A 472 14.50 -20.81 2.74
C VAL A 472 13.52 -21.13 1.61
N GLY A 473 13.09 -20.12 0.84
CA GLY A 473 12.20 -20.30 -0.31
C GLY A 473 12.79 -21.24 -1.37
N LEU A 474 14.08 -21.09 -1.68
CA LEU A 474 14.76 -21.91 -2.67
C LEU A 474 14.90 -23.38 -2.22
N LEU A 475 15.23 -23.61 -0.94
CA LEU A 475 15.24 -24.96 -0.36
C LEU A 475 13.84 -25.58 -0.36
N LYS A 476 12.81 -24.80 -0.04
CA LYS A 476 11.41 -25.23 -0.12
C LYS A 476 11.03 -25.64 -1.54
N GLY A 477 11.39 -24.83 -2.55
CA GLY A 477 11.17 -25.15 -3.97
C GLY A 477 11.86 -26.45 -4.36
N THR A 478 13.13 -26.61 -3.99
CA THR A 478 13.92 -27.82 -4.26
C THR A 478 13.29 -29.06 -3.62
N ALA A 479 12.78 -28.94 -2.39
CA ALA A 479 12.10 -30.04 -1.70
C ALA A 479 10.75 -30.42 -2.35
N LEU A 480 10.00 -29.45 -2.88
CA LEU A 480 8.75 -29.72 -3.60
C LEU A 480 8.98 -30.51 -4.89
N VAL A 481 10.06 -30.22 -5.62
CA VAL A 481 10.46 -30.99 -6.81
C VAL A 481 10.99 -32.36 -6.42
N LEU A 482 11.80 -32.45 -5.36
CA LEU A 482 12.30 -33.71 -4.82
C LEU A 482 11.16 -34.70 -4.51
N ALA A 483 10.05 -34.21 -3.94
CA ALA A 483 8.88 -35.02 -3.63
C ALA A 483 8.17 -35.61 -4.87
N ARG A 484 8.51 -35.14 -6.09
CA ARG A 484 7.98 -35.65 -7.36
C ARG A 484 8.93 -36.59 -8.08
N LEU A 485 10.15 -36.79 -7.58
CA LEU A 485 11.08 -37.76 -8.15
C LEU A 485 10.62 -39.21 -7.87
N PRO A 486 11.11 -40.20 -8.65
CA PRO A 486 10.92 -41.61 -8.32
C PRO A 486 11.39 -41.92 -6.90
N LEU A 487 10.63 -42.75 -6.16
CA LEU A 487 10.86 -43.06 -4.74
C LEU A 487 12.32 -43.46 -4.43
N GLU A 488 12.95 -44.20 -5.35
CA GLU A 488 14.34 -44.66 -5.26
C GLU A 488 15.36 -43.50 -5.22
N LYS A 489 15.03 -42.37 -5.86
CA LYS A 489 15.90 -41.18 -5.92
C LYS A 489 15.65 -40.20 -4.77
N ILE A 490 14.51 -40.28 -4.09
CA ILE A 490 14.16 -39.31 -3.03
C ILE A 490 15.14 -39.40 -1.86
N SER A 491 15.35 -40.60 -1.32
CA SER A 491 16.23 -40.82 -0.16
C SER A 491 17.68 -40.35 -0.38
N PRO A 492 18.38 -40.75 -1.47
CA PRO A 492 19.75 -40.29 -1.69
C PRO A 492 19.83 -38.77 -1.88
N CYS A 493 18.93 -38.18 -2.65
CA CYS A 493 18.92 -36.72 -2.87
C CYS A 493 18.57 -35.93 -1.61
N LEU A 494 17.66 -36.44 -0.76
CA LEU A 494 17.35 -35.82 0.53
C LEU A 494 18.55 -35.85 1.48
N SER A 495 19.25 -36.98 1.55
CA SER A 495 20.46 -37.12 2.35
C SER A 495 21.52 -36.10 1.92
N GLU A 496 21.73 -35.94 0.63
CA GLU A 496 22.65 -34.95 0.08
C GLU A 496 22.22 -33.51 0.36
N LEU A 497 20.93 -33.20 0.19
CA LEU A 497 20.39 -31.88 0.51
C LEU A 497 20.68 -31.54 1.97
N CYS A 498 20.32 -32.41 2.92
CA CYS A 498 20.53 -32.18 4.35
C CYS A 498 22.00 -32.20 4.78
N ALA A 499 22.87 -32.94 4.07
CA ALA A 499 24.27 -33.07 4.44
C ALA A 499 24.99 -31.71 4.48
N VAL A 500 24.63 -30.79 3.59
CA VAL A 500 25.22 -29.44 3.49
C VAL A 500 25.00 -28.67 4.80
N GLN A 501 23.76 -28.64 5.29
CA GLN A 501 23.40 -27.93 6.52
C GLN A 501 23.92 -28.66 7.75
N VAL A 502 23.90 -29.99 7.77
CA VAL A 502 24.48 -30.78 8.87
C VAL A 502 25.99 -30.51 8.99
N MET A 503 26.71 -30.39 7.88
CA MET A 503 28.13 -30.03 7.90
C MET A 503 28.37 -28.61 8.40
N ALA A 504 27.53 -27.65 8.03
CA ALA A 504 27.59 -26.29 8.56
C ALA A 504 27.36 -26.28 10.09
N LEU A 505 26.32 -26.97 10.57
CA LEU A 505 26.00 -27.09 12.00
C LEU A 505 27.14 -27.75 12.79
N LYS A 506 27.81 -28.76 12.23
CA LYS A 506 28.97 -29.42 12.86
C LYS A 506 30.19 -28.51 13.00
N LYS A 507 30.30 -27.42 12.25
CA LYS A 507 31.41 -26.44 12.37
C LYS A 507 31.19 -25.41 13.46
N ILE A 508 29.94 -25.20 13.88
CA ILE A 508 29.55 -24.24 14.94
C ILE A 508 30.19 -24.53 16.33
N PRO A 509 30.51 -25.78 16.77
CA PRO A 509 30.97 -26.03 18.15
C PRO A 509 32.49 -25.94 18.39
N THR A 510 33.28 -25.18 17.61
CA THR A 510 34.75 -25.11 17.81
C THR A 510 35.36 -23.70 17.89
N ASP A 511 34.57 -22.67 18.23
CA ASP A 511 35.12 -21.36 18.59
C ASP A 511 35.04 -21.14 20.12
N PRO A 512 36.15 -21.19 20.88
CA PRO A 512 36.17 -20.97 22.32
C PRO A 512 36.08 -19.50 22.74
N SER A 513 35.90 -18.54 21.82
CA SER A 513 36.02 -17.10 22.14
C SER A 513 34.70 -16.29 22.20
N GLY A 514 33.53 -16.93 22.02
CA GLY A 514 32.23 -16.24 21.95
C GLY A 514 31.36 -16.32 23.22
N GLY A 515 31.88 -15.94 24.39
CA GLY A 515 31.16 -16.00 25.68
C GLY A 515 29.97 -15.04 25.89
N LYS A 516 29.20 -14.67 24.86
CA LYS A 516 28.03 -13.76 25.02
C LYS A 516 26.71 -14.15 24.35
N ASN A 517 26.63 -15.22 23.56
CA ASN A 517 25.37 -15.59 22.89
C ASN A 517 24.76 -16.92 23.37
N GLN A 518 24.86 -17.24 24.66
CA GLN A 518 24.15 -18.38 25.25
C GLN A 518 22.64 -18.15 25.52
N ALA A 519 22.11 -16.95 25.23
CA ALA A 519 20.71 -16.64 25.52
C ALA A 519 19.68 -17.07 24.44
N ASN A 520 20.11 -17.46 23.22
CA ASN A 520 19.17 -17.77 22.12
C ASN A 520 18.98 -19.27 21.83
N LEU A 521 19.55 -20.17 22.64
CA LEU A 521 19.45 -21.62 22.44
C LEU A 521 18.30 -22.30 23.20
N SER A 522 17.44 -21.54 23.88
CA SER A 522 16.26 -22.10 24.59
C SER A 522 14.94 -22.02 23.82
N ALA A 523 14.93 -21.55 22.57
CA ALA A 523 13.69 -21.34 21.80
C ALA A 523 13.34 -22.44 20.78
N VAL A 524 14.09 -23.55 20.72
CA VAL A 524 13.79 -24.68 19.79
C VAL A 524 13.89 -26.03 20.50
N ARG A 525 13.21 -26.16 21.65
CA ARG A 525 12.88 -27.46 22.22
C ARG A 525 11.38 -27.64 22.31
#